data_AF-A0A2G9MP86-F1
#
_entry.id   AF-A0A2G9MP86-F1
#
_cell.length_a   1.000
_cell.length_b   1.000
_cell.length_c   1.000
_cell.angle_alpha   90.00
_cell.angle_beta   90.00
_cell.angle_gamma   90.00
#
_symmetry.space_group_name_H-M   'P 1'
#
loop_
_entity.id
_entity.type
_entity.pdbx_description
1 polymer ?
#
loop_
_entity_poly.entity_id
_entity_poly.type
_entity_poly.pdbx_seq_one_letter_code
_entity_poly.pdbx_strand_id
1 'polypeptide(L)'
;MSKLIYCATPSRLVYKIDKIMDFVTNQGNAPLHPFQAFPYERYEGNPRVGRTKSMEWCLRLVDICDEFYMFGVSNGTLEEVAYAIKTIKPVTLQFDGFDLEWDKFYQEIGQKYGNPLYKLLNKCE
;
A
#
# COMPACT_ATOMS: atom_id res chain seq x y z
N MET A 1 21.30 -0.46 8.80
CA MET A 1 21.00 0.59 7.79
C MET A 1 19.49 0.77 7.76
N SER A 2 19.00 2.00 7.65
CA SER A 2 17.57 2.30 7.52
C SER A 2 17.03 1.79 6.18
N LYS A 3 15.80 1.25 6.15
CA LYS A 3 15.11 0.80 4.93
C LYS A 3 14.14 1.86 4.41
N LEU A 4 13.93 1.90 3.10
CA LEU A 4 12.85 2.66 2.46
C LEU A 4 11.58 1.80 2.39
N ILE A 5 10.48 2.28 2.98
CA ILE A 5 9.25 1.50 3.14
C ILE A 5 8.12 2.11 2.31
N TYR A 6 7.55 1.34 1.37
CA TYR A 6 6.35 1.74 0.66
C TYR A 6 5.14 1.64 1.59
N CYS A 7 4.42 2.74 1.79
CA CYS A 7 3.27 2.81 2.70
C CYS A 7 1.96 2.76 1.92
N ALA A 8 1.49 1.56 1.57
CA ALA A 8 0.25 1.36 0.82
C ALA A 8 -0.98 1.70 1.68
N THR A 9 -1.71 2.74 1.28
CA THR A 9 -2.81 3.32 2.07
C THR A 9 -4.02 3.62 1.19
N PRO A 10 -5.23 3.14 1.54
CA PRO A 10 -6.44 3.47 0.79
C PRO A 10 -6.83 4.94 1.01
N SER A 11 -7.52 5.56 0.04
CA SER A 11 -7.92 6.99 0.11
C SER A 11 -8.77 7.32 1.34
N ARG A 12 -9.59 6.39 1.82
CA ARG A 12 -10.36 6.55 3.06
C ARG A 12 -9.51 6.70 4.32
N LEU A 13 -8.20 6.41 4.27
CA LEU A 13 -7.25 6.60 5.36
C LEU A 13 -6.28 7.76 5.11
N VAL A 14 -6.56 8.64 4.14
CA VAL A 14 -5.74 9.82 3.82
C VAL A 14 -5.50 10.72 5.05
N TYR A 15 -6.46 10.79 5.97
CA TYR A 15 -6.33 11.56 7.21
C TYR A 15 -5.33 10.96 8.22
N LYS A 16 -4.78 9.76 7.94
CA LYS A 16 -3.79 9.07 8.79
C LYS A 16 -2.37 9.08 8.21
N ILE A 17 -2.11 9.80 7.11
CA ILE A 17 -0.79 9.80 6.43
C ILE A 17 0.34 10.08 7.42
N ASP A 18 0.24 11.17 8.20
CA ASP A 18 1.30 11.55 9.15
C ASP A 18 1.52 10.46 10.20
N LYS A 19 0.43 9.91 10.77
CA LYS A 19 0.51 8.80 11.73
C LYS A 19 1.18 7.55 11.14
N ILE A 20 0.92 7.24 9.87
CA ILE A 20 1.54 6.11 9.15
C ILE A 20 3.03 6.37 8.94
N MET A 21 3.39 7.56 8.49
CA MET A 21 4.78 7.95 8.27
C MET A 21 5.57 8.00 9.57
N ASP A 22 4.99 8.51 10.65
CA ASP A 22 5.58 8.52 11.99
C ASP A 22 5.80 7.10 12.51
N PHE A 23 4.84 6.19 12.30
CA PHE A 23 4.98 4.79 12.69
C PHE A 23 6.21 4.13 12.06
N VAL A 24 6.42 4.34 10.75
CA VAL A 24 7.60 3.82 10.05
C VAL A 24 8.88 4.52 10.51
N THR A 25 8.84 5.84 10.69
CA THR A 25 9.99 6.64 11.14
C THR A 25 10.46 6.22 12.52
N ASN A 26 9.53 5.96 13.44
CA ASN A 26 9.82 5.51 14.80
C ASN A 26 10.44 4.11 14.86
N GLN A 27 10.38 3.33 13.78
CA GLN A 27 11.09 2.05 13.65
C GLN A 27 12.52 2.21 13.10
N GLY A 28 12.97 3.44 12.84
CA GLY A 28 14.28 3.74 12.24
C GLY A 28 14.32 3.56 10.72
N ASN A 29 13.16 3.56 10.06
CA ASN A 29 13.02 3.42 8.60
C ASN A 29 12.52 4.72 7.95
N ALA A 30 12.72 4.87 6.64
CA ALA A 30 12.22 6.01 5.88
C ALA A 30 10.86 5.67 5.22
N PRO A 31 9.78 6.40 5.52
CA PRO A 31 8.49 6.18 4.87
C PRO A 31 8.45 6.81 3.47
N LEU A 32 7.93 6.06 2.51
CA LEU A 32 7.53 6.55 1.19
C LEU A 32 6.03 6.35 1.03
N HIS A 33 5.28 7.46 1.11
CA HIS A 33 3.81 7.44 1.07
C HIS A 33 3.30 7.91 -0.32
N PRO A 34 2.50 7.10 -1.05
CA PRO A 34 2.09 7.42 -2.42
C PRO A 34 1.27 8.72 -2.53
N PHE A 35 0.43 9.05 -1.55
CA PHE A 35 -0.29 10.34 -1.55
C PHE A 35 0.61 11.58 -1.38
N GLN A 36 1.79 11.43 -0.78
CA GLN A 36 2.78 12.52 -0.68
C GLN A 36 3.64 12.57 -1.95
N ALA A 37 4.01 11.41 -2.50
CA ALA A 37 4.79 11.32 -3.74
C ALA A 37 3.99 11.77 -4.97
N PHE A 38 2.70 11.43 -5.02
CA PHE A 38 1.79 11.67 -6.15
C PHE A 38 0.49 12.35 -5.71
N PRO A 39 0.50 13.68 -5.46
CA PRO A 39 -0.70 14.41 -5.05
C PRO A 39 -1.85 14.30 -6.06
N TYR A 40 -3.06 13.97 -5.60
CA TYR A 40 -4.21 13.64 -6.43
C TYR A 40 -4.44 14.57 -7.64
N GLU A 41 -4.48 15.89 -7.42
CA GLU A 41 -4.74 16.90 -8.47
C GLU A 41 -3.71 16.92 -9.61
N ARG A 42 -2.49 16.44 -9.34
CA ARG A 42 -1.41 16.37 -10.34
C ARG A 42 -1.37 15.01 -11.04
N TYR A 43 -1.98 13.99 -10.45
CA TYR A 43 -1.84 12.59 -10.86
C TYR A 43 -3.21 11.96 -11.14
N GLU A 44 -3.79 11.19 -10.21
CA GLU A 44 -5.01 10.42 -10.48
C GLU A 44 -6.20 11.30 -10.87
N GLY A 45 -6.33 12.49 -10.28
CA GLY A 45 -7.36 13.47 -10.61
C GLY A 45 -7.08 14.28 -11.87
N ASN A 46 -5.86 14.23 -12.41
CA ASN A 46 -5.51 14.95 -13.63
C ASN A 46 -6.02 14.19 -14.87
N PRO A 47 -6.86 14.80 -15.73
CA PRO A 47 -7.47 14.11 -16.87
C PRO A 47 -6.47 13.65 -17.94
N ARG A 48 -5.23 14.18 -17.94
CA ARG A 48 -4.16 13.76 -18.85
C ARG A 48 -3.32 12.60 -18.32
N VAL A 49 -3.39 12.34 -17.02
CA VAL A 49 -2.61 11.29 -16.34
C VAL A 49 -3.54 10.14 -15.94
N GLY A 50 -4.53 10.44 -15.11
CA GLY A 50 -5.54 9.51 -14.65
C GLY A 50 -5.02 8.39 -13.76
N ARG A 51 -5.95 7.53 -13.35
CA ARG A 51 -5.71 6.41 -12.43
C ARG A 51 -4.71 5.39 -12.97
N THR A 52 -4.85 4.95 -14.22
CA THR A 52 -4.01 3.89 -14.80
C THR A 52 -2.53 4.27 -14.76
N LYS A 53 -2.20 5.51 -15.15
CA LYS A 53 -0.80 5.96 -15.16
C LYS A 53 -0.26 6.20 -13.76
N SER A 54 -1.10 6.71 -12.86
CA SER A 54 -0.74 6.90 -11.45
C SER A 54 -0.40 5.56 -10.79
N MET A 55 -1.21 4.52 -11.04
CA MET A 55 -0.94 3.17 -10.55
C MET A 55 0.37 2.60 -11.11
N GLU A 56 0.64 2.75 -12.41
CA GLU A 56 1.92 2.33 -13.00
C GLU A 56 3.12 2.95 -12.26
N TRP A 57 3.04 4.22 -11.88
CA TRP A 57 4.10 4.88 -11.10
C TRP A 57 4.14 4.42 -9.64
N CYS A 58 3.00 4.16 -9.00
CA CYS A 58 2.97 3.51 -7.68
C CYS A 58 3.71 2.17 -7.69
N LEU A 59 3.49 1.32 -8.72
CA LEU A 59 4.18 0.04 -8.84
C LEU A 59 5.71 0.21 -9.00
N ARG A 60 6.15 1.25 -9.73
CA ARG A 60 7.59 1.60 -9.80
C ARG A 60 8.14 2.08 -8.45
N LEU A 61 7.33 2.78 -7.65
CA LEU A 61 7.72 3.14 -6.29
C LEU A 61 7.85 1.91 -5.39
N VAL A 62 6.99 0.88 -5.58
CA VAL A 62 7.14 -0.41 -4.90
C VAL A 62 8.48 -1.06 -5.25
N ASP A 63 8.92 -1.02 -6.52
CA ASP A 63 10.19 -1.61 -6.93
C ASP A 63 11.40 -1.02 -6.20
N ILE A 64 11.45 0.32 -6.08
CA ILE A 64 12.59 1.02 -5.47
C ILE A 64 12.62 0.96 -3.94
N CYS A 65 11.49 0.65 -3.29
CA CYS A 65 11.45 0.51 -1.83
C CYS A 65 12.05 -0.84 -1.40
N ASP A 66 12.63 -0.91 -0.21
CA ASP A 66 13.18 -2.17 0.32
C ASP A 66 12.05 -3.13 0.77
N GLU A 67 10.98 -2.58 1.35
CA GLU A 67 9.83 -3.35 1.84
C GLU A 67 8.50 -2.65 1.50
N PHE A 68 7.43 -3.44 1.54
CA PHE A 68 6.05 -3.01 1.29
C PHE A 68 5.20 -3.17 2.54
N TYR A 69 4.70 -2.06 3.09
CA TYR A 69 3.81 -2.08 4.26
C TYR A 69 2.40 -1.72 3.83
N MET A 70 1.44 -2.57 4.15
CA MET A 70 0.03 -2.37 3.82
C MET A 70 -0.74 -1.91 5.04
N PHE A 71 -1.24 -0.67 5.02
CA PHE A 71 -1.96 -0.05 6.14
C PHE A 71 -3.48 -0.11 5.99
N GLY A 72 -3.99 -0.58 4.84
CA GLY A 72 -5.40 -0.83 4.67
C GLY A 72 -5.80 -1.34 3.29
N VAL A 73 -7.06 -1.76 3.16
CA VAL A 73 -7.59 -2.44 1.96
C VAL A 73 -8.38 -1.50 1.05
N SER A 74 -8.06 -1.53 -0.24
CA SER A 74 -8.78 -0.94 -1.38
C SER A 74 -8.35 -1.64 -2.68
N ASN A 75 -9.01 -1.33 -3.80
CA ASN A 75 -8.58 -1.81 -5.12
C ASN A 75 -7.12 -1.43 -5.43
N GLY A 76 -6.70 -0.21 -5.05
CA GLY A 76 -5.32 0.24 -5.29
C GLY A 76 -4.31 -0.55 -4.47
N THR A 77 -4.53 -0.64 -3.17
CA THR A 77 -3.59 -1.34 -2.27
C THR A 77 -3.56 -2.85 -2.49
N LEU A 78 -4.65 -3.46 -2.96
CA LEU A 78 -4.66 -4.86 -3.40
C LEU A 78 -3.89 -5.10 -4.70
N GLU A 79 -3.94 -4.16 -5.64
CA GLU A 79 -3.13 -4.23 -6.86
C GLU A 79 -1.63 -4.11 -6.54
N GLU A 80 -1.28 -3.17 -5.67
CA GLU A 80 0.09 -2.95 -5.22
C GLU A 80 0.65 -4.16 -4.43
N VAL A 81 -0.11 -4.75 -3.50
CA VAL A 81 0.36 -5.92 -2.74
C VAL A 81 0.45 -7.17 -3.63
N ALA A 82 -0.46 -7.34 -4.60
CA ALA A 82 -0.37 -8.43 -5.56
C ALA A 82 0.89 -8.29 -6.42
N TYR A 83 1.24 -7.07 -6.81
CA TYR A 83 2.49 -6.77 -7.50
C TYR A 83 3.71 -7.04 -6.63
N ALA A 84 3.72 -6.56 -5.38
CA ALA A 84 4.80 -6.79 -4.41
C ALA A 84 5.06 -8.29 -4.19
N ILE A 85 4.01 -9.11 -4.07
CA ILE A 85 4.14 -10.57 -3.97
C ILE A 85 4.76 -11.15 -5.26
N LYS A 86 4.30 -10.69 -6.43
CA LYS A 86 4.81 -11.15 -7.73
C LYS A 86 6.29 -10.81 -7.91
N THR A 87 6.75 -9.67 -7.41
CA THR A 87 8.14 -9.22 -7.48
C THR A 87 8.99 -9.65 -6.29
N ILE A 88 8.47 -10.54 -5.43
CA ILE A 88 9.18 -11.11 -4.27
C ILE A 88 9.64 -9.99 -3.29
N LYS A 89 8.87 -8.90 -3.19
CA LYS A 89 9.11 -7.85 -2.22
C LYS A 89 8.72 -8.35 -0.82
N PRO A 90 9.50 -8.06 0.25
CA PRO A 90 9.05 -8.29 1.62
C PRO A 90 7.78 -7.50 1.92
N VAL A 91 6.73 -8.17 2.35
CA VAL A 91 5.41 -7.58 2.64
C VAL A 91 5.13 -7.68 4.13
N THR A 92 4.72 -6.57 4.75
CA THR A 92 4.19 -6.53 6.11
C THR A 92 2.78 -5.95 6.10
N LEU A 93 1.86 -6.59 6.82
CA LEU A 93 0.48 -6.12 6.98
C LEU A 93 0.38 -5.35 8.31
N GLN A 94 -0.08 -4.10 8.25
CA GLN A 94 -0.16 -3.16 9.37
C GLN A 94 -1.60 -2.64 9.51
N PHE A 95 -2.56 -3.57 9.58
CA PHE A 95 -3.98 -3.22 9.70
C PHE A 95 -4.35 -2.81 11.12
N ASP A 96 -3.78 -3.48 12.11
CA ASP A 96 -4.03 -3.19 13.52
C ASP A 96 -3.62 -1.74 13.84
N GLY A 97 -4.58 -0.95 14.33
CA GLY A 97 -4.37 0.47 14.65
C GLY A 97 -4.53 1.46 13.48
N PHE A 98 -4.71 0.97 12.24
CA PHE A 98 -4.90 1.81 11.05
C PHE A 98 -6.21 1.53 10.32
N ASP A 99 -6.59 0.27 10.12
CA ASP A 99 -7.73 -0.11 9.30
C ASP A 99 -8.57 -1.21 9.96
N LEU A 100 -9.44 -0.84 10.90
CA LEU A 100 -10.25 -1.82 11.65
C LEU A 100 -11.32 -2.51 10.79
N GLU A 101 -11.63 -1.97 9.62
CA GLU A 101 -12.65 -2.48 8.70
C GLU A 101 -12.04 -3.23 7.51
N TRP A 102 -10.72 -3.49 7.53
CA TRP A 102 -9.98 -4.04 6.39
C TRP A 102 -10.59 -5.34 5.85
N ASP A 103 -11.03 -6.24 6.74
CA ASP A 103 -11.54 -7.56 6.37
C ASP A 103 -12.86 -7.43 5.60
N LYS A 104 -13.76 -6.54 6.03
CA LYS A 104 -15.00 -6.25 5.30
C LYS A 104 -14.71 -5.83 3.86
N PHE A 105 -13.79 -4.87 3.67
CA PHE A 105 -13.38 -4.47 2.32
C PHE A 105 -12.72 -5.64 1.57
N TYR A 106 -11.92 -6.45 2.23
CA TYR A 106 -11.24 -7.56 1.59
C TYR A 106 -12.21 -8.65 1.09
N GLN A 107 -13.24 -8.99 1.85
CA GLN A 107 -14.26 -9.94 1.40
C GLN A 107 -14.99 -9.46 0.13
N GLU A 108 -15.17 -8.15 -0.02
CA GLU A 108 -15.85 -7.56 -1.19
C GLU A 108 -15.00 -7.57 -2.46
N ILE A 109 -13.69 -7.30 -2.36
CA ILE A 109 -12.84 -7.06 -3.54
C ILE A 109 -11.62 -7.99 -3.67
N GLY A 110 -11.33 -8.82 -2.68
CA GLY A 110 -10.13 -9.66 -2.61
C GLY A 110 -10.02 -10.69 -3.73
N GLN A 111 -11.15 -11.29 -4.13
CA GLN A 111 -11.19 -12.33 -5.16
C GLN A 111 -10.68 -11.84 -6.52
N LYS A 112 -10.95 -10.57 -6.86
CA LYS A 112 -10.50 -9.93 -8.11
C LYS A 112 -8.98 -9.96 -8.27
N TYR A 113 -8.25 -10.01 -7.16
CA TYR A 113 -6.79 -9.97 -7.12
C TYR A 113 -6.17 -11.34 -6.79
N GLY A 114 -6.94 -12.42 -6.86
CA GLY A 114 -6.47 -13.78 -6.58
C GLY A 114 -6.19 -14.04 -5.10
N ASN A 115 -6.91 -13.35 -4.21
CA ASN A 115 -6.81 -13.43 -2.77
C ASN A 115 -5.36 -13.30 -2.22
N PRO A 116 -4.70 -12.15 -2.44
CA PRO A 116 -3.30 -11.98 -2.09
C PRO A 116 -3.05 -12.01 -0.57
N LEU A 117 -3.99 -11.54 0.25
CA LEU A 117 -3.85 -11.53 1.70
C LEU A 117 -3.99 -12.93 2.32
N TYR A 118 -4.84 -13.82 1.80
CA TYR A 118 -4.88 -15.21 2.30
C TYR A 118 -3.52 -15.90 2.17
N LYS A 119 -2.77 -15.65 1.08
CA LYS A 119 -1.41 -16.19 0.91
C LYS A 119 -0.40 -15.62 1.91
N LEU A 120 -0.65 -14.42 2.45
CA LEU A 120 0.23 -13.77 3.41
C LEU A 120 -0.13 -14.15 4.85
N LEU A 121 -1.43 -14.25 5.15
CA LEU A 121 -1.96 -14.59 6.46
C LEU A 121 -1.84 -16.10 6.77
N ASN A 122 -1.96 -16.96 5.75
CA ASN A 122 -1.82 -18.41 5.89
C ASN A 122 -0.36 -18.91 5.72
N LYS A 123 0.63 -18.01 5.70
CA LYS A 123 2.06 -18.36 5.67
C LYS A 123 2.68 -18.54 7.07
N CYS A 124 1.83 -18.75 8.07
CA CYS A 124 2.20 -19.22 9.40
C CYS A 124 1.64 -20.62 9.64
N GLU A 125 2.05 -21.60 8.81
CA GLU A 125 2.01 -23.03 9.15
C GLU A 125 3.37 -23.65 8.79
#